data_AF-A0A364P0L0-F1
#
_entry.id   AF-A0A364P0L0-F1
#
_cell.length_a   1.000
_cell.length_b   1.000
_cell.length_c   1.000
_cell.angle_alpha   90.00
_cell.angle_beta   90.00
_cell.angle_gamma   90.00
#
_symmetry.space_group_name_H-M   'P 1'
#
loop_
_entity.id
_entity.type
_entity.pdbx_description
1 polymer ?
#
loop_
_entity_poly.entity_id
_entity_poly.type
_entity_poly.pdbx_seq_one_letter_code
_entity_poly.pdbx_strand_id
1 'polypeptide(L)'
;MTDMEQDDLQAENEALKAEIEDLKAEIEDLHAEADIDACHVAGLTAQIKALIAEGDACADKAAHPLLERAQYIHSRTGETVTKTRAFPIYREAFDAEAERLGIAHPEKIRG
;
A
#
# COMPACT_ATOMS: atom_id res chain seq x y z
N MET A 1 29.27 -11.38 42.60
CA MET A 1 28.06 -10.66 42.18
C MET A 1 27.33 -10.28 43.45
N THR A 2 27.21 -8.97 43.69
CA THR A 2 26.49 -8.43 44.85
C THR A 2 24.99 -8.38 44.55
N ASP A 3 24.15 -8.35 45.60
CA ASP A 3 22.69 -8.25 45.42
C ASP A 3 22.32 -6.98 44.62
N MET A 4 23.05 -5.88 44.82
CA MET A 4 22.87 -4.63 44.07
C MET A 4 23.20 -4.78 42.58
N GLU A 5 24.30 -5.47 42.23
CA GLU A 5 24.62 -5.78 40.83
C GLU A 5 23.57 -6.69 40.19
N GLN A 6 22.95 -7.58 40.96
CA GLN A 6 21.90 -8.46 40.48
C GLN A 6 20.58 -7.70 40.22
N ASP A 7 20.23 -6.76 41.10
CA ASP A 7 19.07 -5.88 40.94
C ASP A 7 19.23 -4.93 39.74
N ASP A 8 20.42 -4.36 39.56
CA ASP A 8 20.74 -3.49 38.42
C ASP A 8 20.63 -4.27 37.09
N LEU A 9 21.21 -5.48 37.03
CA LEU A 9 21.10 -6.35 35.85
C LEU A 9 19.65 -6.80 35.59
N GLN A 10 18.84 -6.98 36.64
CA GLN A 10 17.43 -7.34 36.49
C GLN A 10 16.64 -6.16 35.88
N ALA A 11 16.88 -4.93 36.36
CA ALA A 11 16.25 -3.73 35.83
C ALA A 11 16.64 -3.47 34.37
N GLU A 12 17.93 -3.65 34.02
CA GLU A 12 18.40 -3.53 32.64
C GLU A 12 17.76 -4.58 31.73
N ASN A 13 17.64 -5.83 32.18
CA ASN A 13 16.95 -6.88 31.44
C ASN A 13 15.47 -6.57 31.19
N GLU A 14 14.78 -5.97 32.16
CA GLU A 14 13.37 -5.56 32.01
C GLU A 14 13.23 -4.41 31.02
N ALA A 15 14.12 -3.43 31.06
CA ALA A 15 14.15 -2.33 30.10
C ALA A 15 14.40 -2.84 28.66
N LEU A 16 15.39 -3.71 28.47
CA LEU A 16 15.70 -4.30 27.16
C LEU A 16 14.54 -5.15 26.63
N LYS A 17 13.82 -5.86 27.50
CA LYS A 17 12.62 -6.60 27.09
C LYS A 17 11.52 -5.67 26.60
N ALA A 18 11.31 -4.54 27.27
CA ALA A 18 10.32 -3.55 26.83
C ALA A 18 10.70 -2.97 25.46
N GLU A 19 11.96 -2.58 25.28
CA GLU A 19 12.47 -2.07 24.00
C GLU A 19 12.32 -3.10 22.86
N ILE A 20 12.58 -4.38 23.13
CA ILE A 20 12.37 -5.46 22.15
C ILE A 20 10.90 -5.56 21.73
N GLU A 21 9.95 -5.41 22.65
CA GLU A 21 8.53 -5.46 22.30
C GLU A 21 8.11 -4.23 21.49
N ASP A 22 8.61 -3.05 21.84
CA ASP A 22 8.35 -1.81 21.08
C ASP A 22 8.89 -1.92 19.64
N LEU A 23 10.12 -2.41 19.47
CA LEU A 23 10.73 -2.60 18.15
C LEU A 23 9.99 -3.67 17.31
N LYS A 24 9.44 -4.71 17.93
CA LYS A 24 8.62 -5.70 17.22
C LYS A 24 7.34 -5.06 16.68
N ALA A 25 6.68 -4.23 17.48
CA ALA A 25 5.49 -3.50 17.03
C ALA A 25 5.82 -2.57 15.85
N GLU A 26 6.93 -1.84 15.92
CA GLU A 26 7.39 -0.98 14.82
C GLU A 26 7.67 -1.78 13.53
N ILE A 27 8.29 -2.95 13.66
CA ILE A 27 8.54 -3.85 12.51
C ILE A 27 7.22 -4.33 11.90
N GLU A 28 6.22 -4.66 12.72
CA GLU A 28 4.89 -5.07 12.23
C GLU A 28 4.19 -3.93 11.48
N ASP A 29 4.25 -2.71 12.00
CA ASP A 29 3.70 -1.52 11.34
C ASP A 29 4.39 -1.25 9.99
N LEU A 30 5.73 -1.31 9.96
CA LEU A 30 6.51 -1.13 8.73
C LEU A 30 6.21 -2.20 7.67
N HIS A 31 6.02 -3.46 8.08
CA HIS A 31 5.59 -4.50 7.17
C HIS A 31 4.20 -4.24 6.59
N ALA A 32 3.26 -3.79 7.41
CA ALA A 32 1.92 -3.43 6.93
C ALA A 32 1.97 -2.28 5.91
N GLU A 33 2.78 -1.25 6.15
CA GLU A 33 3.00 -0.16 5.19
C GLU A 33 3.61 -0.66 3.88
N ALA A 34 4.64 -1.50 3.96
CA ALA A 34 5.30 -2.08 2.78
C ALA A 34 4.34 -2.93 1.92
N ASP A 35 3.42 -3.67 2.55
CA ASP A 35 2.40 -4.44 1.85
C ASP A 35 1.40 -3.54 1.09
N ILE A 36 1.05 -2.37 1.66
CA ILE A 36 0.20 -1.39 0.97
C ILE A 36 0.93 -0.76 -0.22
N ASP A 37 2.21 -0.43 -0.04
CA ASP A 37 3.05 0.09 -1.12
C ASP A 37 3.19 -0.92 -2.27
N ALA A 38 3.31 -2.21 -1.97
CA ALA A 38 3.31 -3.28 -2.97
C ALA A 38 2.01 -3.27 -3.79
N CYS A 39 0.86 -3.09 -3.14
CA CYS A 39 -0.43 -2.97 -3.83
C CYS A 39 -0.49 -1.74 -4.75
N HIS A 40 0.02 -0.58 -4.30
CA HIS A 40 0.14 0.62 -5.12
C HIS A 40 1.02 0.39 -6.35
N VAL A 41 2.17 -0.27 -6.17
CA VAL A 41 3.10 -0.61 -7.26
C VAL A 41 2.43 -1.53 -8.28
N ALA A 42 1.69 -2.56 -7.82
CA ALA A 42 0.97 -3.47 -8.69
C ALA A 42 -0.07 -2.72 -9.54
N GLY A 43 -0.88 -1.87 -8.89
CA GLY A 43 -1.87 -1.03 -9.55
C GLY A 43 -1.27 -0.11 -10.62
N LEU A 44 -0.23 0.66 -10.27
CA LEU A 44 0.41 1.60 -11.18
C LEU A 44 1.11 0.87 -12.33
N THR A 45 1.73 -0.26 -12.06
CA THR A 45 2.38 -1.09 -13.08
C THR A 45 1.37 -1.60 -14.10
N ALA A 46 0.22 -2.11 -13.66
CA ALA A 46 -0.85 -2.56 -14.56
C ALA A 46 -1.38 -1.41 -15.42
N GLN A 47 -1.61 -0.24 -14.80
CA GLN A 47 -2.06 0.96 -15.49
C GLN A 47 -1.08 1.41 -16.58
N ILE A 48 0.22 1.45 -16.26
CA ILE A 48 1.28 1.82 -17.22
C ILE A 48 1.35 0.81 -18.37
N LYS A 49 1.29 -0.50 -18.08
CA LYS A 49 1.31 -1.54 -19.11
C LYS A 49 0.14 -1.40 -20.09
N ALA A 50 -1.06 -1.12 -19.58
CA ALA A 50 -2.24 -0.90 -20.42
C ALA A 50 -2.09 0.35 -21.29
N LEU A 51 -1.61 1.46 -20.71
CA LEU A 51 -1.36 2.70 -21.44
C LEU A 51 -0.31 2.54 -22.55
N ILE A 52 0.74 1.76 -22.31
CA ILE A 52 1.76 1.47 -23.33
C ILE A 52 1.16 0.61 -24.45
N ALA A 53 0.48 -0.49 -24.09
CA ALA A 53 -0.07 -1.43 -25.07
C ALA A 53 -1.11 -0.78 -26.00
N GLU A 54 -2.03 0.02 -25.43
CA GLU A 54 -3.00 0.76 -26.24
C GLU A 54 -2.37 1.98 -26.92
N GLY A 55 -1.38 2.62 -26.30
CA GLY A 55 -0.66 3.77 -26.84
C GLY A 55 0.15 3.46 -28.09
N ASP A 56 0.71 2.26 -28.19
CA ASP A 56 1.40 1.76 -29.38
C ASP A 56 0.42 1.51 -30.54
N ALA A 57 -0.87 1.26 -30.23
CA ALA A 57 -1.94 1.12 -31.22
C ALA A 57 -2.61 2.46 -31.58
N CYS A 58 -2.27 3.56 -30.90
CA CYS A 58 -2.92 4.85 -31.04
C CYS A 58 -2.11 5.83 -31.91
N ALA A 59 -2.75 6.44 -32.90
CA ALA A 59 -2.11 7.43 -33.79
C ALA A 59 -1.79 8.76 -33.08
N ASP A 60 -2.63 9.17 -32.12
CA ASP A 60 -2.43 10.35 -31.28
C ASP A 60 -2.42 9.95 -29.80
N LYS A 61 -1.23 9.92 -29.22
CA LYS A 61 -1.00 9.53 -27.83
C LYS A 61 -1.66 10.49 -26.84
N ALA A 62 -1.92 11.75 -27.21
CA ALA A 62 -2.59 12.71 -26.36
C ALA A 62 -4.11 12.50 -26.31
N ALA A 63 -4.69 11.93 -27.38
CA ALA A 63 -6.11 11.61 -27.50
C ALA A 63 -6.44 10.17 -27.09
N HIS A 64 -5.55 9.52 -26.35
CA HIS A 64 -5.69 8.13 -25.98
C HIS A 64 -6.95 7.87 -25.13
N PRO A 65 -7.79 6.87 -25.43
CA PRO A 65 -9.05 6.62 -24.71
C PRO A 65 -8.88 6.45 -23.20
N LEU A 66 -7.83 5.74 -22.77
CA LEU A 66 -7.52 5.58 -21.35
C LEU A 66 -7.10 6.87 -20.62
N LEU A 67 -6.73 7.94 -21.34
CA LEU A 67 -6.41 9.24 -20.76
C LEU A 67 -7.63 10.14 -20.60
N GLU A 68 -8.78 9.78 -21.19
CA GLU A 68 -10.04 10.50 -20.99
C GLU A 68 -10.38 10.59 -19.51
N ARG A 69 -10.87 11.75 -19.07
CA ARG A 69 -11.28 11.95 -17.69
C ARG A 69 -12.72 11.48 -17.50
N ALA A 70 -12.94 10.65 -16.49
CA ALA A 70 -14.25 10.16 -16.09
C ALA A 70 -14.46 10.35 -14.58
N GLN A 71 -15.73 10.38 -14.18
CA GLN A 71 -16.13 10.47 -12.78
C GLN A 71 -16.21 9.08 -12.16
N TYR A 72 -15.69 8.94 -10.95
CA TYR A 72 -15.75 7.73 -10.15
C TYR A 72 -16.14 8.08 -8.72
N ILE A 73 -16.67 7.11 -7.99
CA ILE A 73 -16.94 7.26 -6.56
C ILE A 73 -15.76 6.72 -5.77
N HIS A 74 -15.18 7.57 -4.91
CA HIS A 74 -14.15 7.17 -3.97
C HIS A 74 -14.75 6.19 -2.96
N SER A 75 -14.18 4.99 -2.86
CA SER A 75 -14.75 3.91 -2.03
C SER A 75 -14.77 4.22 -0.53
N ARG A 76 -13.73 4.88 -0.01
CA ARG A 76 -13.67 5.37 1.38
C ARG A 76 -14.55 6.58 1.71
N THR A 77 -14.48 7.66 0.91
CA THR A 77 -15.15 8.93 1.26
C THR A 77 -16.55 9.08 0.65
N GLY A 78 -16.90 8.26 -0.35
CA GLY A 78 -18.14 8.39 -1.11
C GLY A 78 -18.15 9.58 -2.07
N GLU A 79 -17.08 10.36 -2.14
CA GLU A 79 -17.00 11.56 -2.97
C GLU A 79 -16.80 11.21 -4.45
N THR A 80 -17.36 12.04 -5.32
CA THR A 80 -17.10 11.98 -6.74
C THR A 80 -15.70 12.53 -7.03
N VAL A 81 -14.83 11.68 -7.56
CA VAL A 81 -13.48 12.03 -8.00
C VAL A 81 -13.36 11.95 -9.52
N THR A 82 -12.55 12.82 -10.11
CA THR A 82 -12.28 12.78 -11.56
C THR A 82 -10.90 12.17 -11.81
N LYS A 83 -10.87 10.95 -12.36
CA LYS A 83 -9.65 10.20 -12.71
C LYS A 83 -9.67 9.85 -14.19
N THR A 84 -8.57 9.33 -14.70
CA THR A 84 -8.50 8.84 -16.09
C THR A 84 -9.26 7.52 -16.24
N ARG A 85 -9.64 7.15 -17.47
CA ARG A 85 -10.26 5.86 -17.78
C ARG A 85 -9.36 4.66 -17.51
N ALA A 86 -8.07 4.87 -17.30
CA ALA A 86 -7.14 3.86 -16.82
C ALA A 86 -7.29 3.52 -15.31
N PHE A 87 -8.03 4.31 -14.53
CA PHE A 87 -8.15 4.12 -13.07
C PHE A 87 -8.72 2.75 -12.62
N PRO A 88 -9.72 2.15 -13.30
CA PRO A 88 -10.19 0.82 -12.96
C PRO A 88 -9.11 -0.27 -13.05
N ILE A 89 -8.18 -0.15 -14.00
CA ILE A 89 -7.06 -1.09 -14.17
C ILE A 89 -6.14 -1.06 -12.95
N TYR A 90 -5.83 0.15 -12.48
CA TYR A 90 -5.10 0.33 -11.22
C TYR A 90 -5.82 -0.33 -10.05
N ARG A 91 -7.15 -0.13 -9.94
CA ARG A 91 -7.96 -0.67 -8.84
C ARG A 91 -7.99 -2.19 -8.81
N GLU A 92 -8.18 -2.81 -9.97
CA GLU A 92 -8.21 -4.27 -10.11
C GLU A 92 -6.88 -4.90 -9.70
N ALA A 93 -5.76 -4.36 -10.20
CA ALA A 93 -4.45 -4.87 -9.86
C ALA A 93 -4.05 -4.60 -8.40
N PHE A 94 -4.45 -3.45 -7.83
CA PHE A 94 -4.29 -3.20 -6.40
C PHE A 94 -5.05 -4.25 -5.57
N ASP A 95 -6.32 -4.52 -5.91
CA ASP A 95 -7.15 -5.47 -5.16
C ASP A 95 -6.60 -6.89 -5.26
N ALA A 96 -6.13 -7.29 -6.44
CA ALA A 96 -5.53 -8.60 -6.65
C ALA A 96 -4.25 -8.79 -5.81
N GLU A 97 -3.42 -7.74 -5.70
CA GLU A 97 -2.21 -7.78 -4.87
C GLU A 97 -2.55 -7.78 -3.38
N ALA A 98 -3.55 -7.00 -2.97
CA ALA A 98 -4.05 -7.00 -1.61
C ALA A 98 -4.59 -8.39 -1.20
N GLU A 99 -5.34 -9.04 -2.08
CA GLU A 99 -5.80 -10.42 -1.87
C GLU A 99 -4.62 -11.39 -1.73
N ARG A 100 -3.59 -11.26 -2.57
CA ARG A 100 -2.37 -12.07 -2.51
C ARG A 100 -1.62 -11.92 -1.19
N LEU A 101 -1.61 -10.71 -0.63
CA LEU A 101 -0.97 -10.37 0.64
C LEU A 101 -1.88 -10.62 1.85
N GLY A 102 -3.14 -11.03 1.64
CA GLY A 102 -4.10 -11.28 2.72
C GLY A 102 -4.64 -10.02 3.39
N ILE A 103 -4.53 -8.85 2.73
CA ILE A 103 -5.06 -7.59 3.24
C ILE A 103 -6.58 -7.58 3.11
N ALA A 104 -7.27 -7.49 4.26
CA ALA A 104 -8.72 -7.35 4.28
C ALA A 104 -9.14 -5.91 3.94
N HIS A 105 -10.21 -5.77 3.16
CA HIS A 105 -10.81 -4.47 2.82
C HIS A 105 -9.85 -3.44 2.15
N PRO A 106 -9.16 -3.80 1.05
CA PRO A 106 -8.26 -2.88 0.34
C PRO A 106 -8.90 -1.56 -0.10
N GLU A 107 -10.22 -1.53 -0.27
CA GLU A 107 -10.99 -0.32 -0.56
C GLU A 107 -10.95 0.76 0.52
N LYS A 108 -10.64 0.39 1.77
CA LYS A 108 -10.55 1.35 2.88
C LYS A 108 -9.20 2.05 2.95
N ILE A 109 -8.21 1.58 2.20
CA ILE A 109 -6.82 2.02 2.30
C ILE A 109 -6.27 2.57 0.98
N ARG A 110 -6.75 2.08 -0.17
CA ARG A 110 -6.39 2.69 -1.46
C ARG A 110 -7.05 4.07 -1.64
N GLY A 111 -6.26 5.13 -1.53
CA GLY A 111 -6.66 6.51 -1.86
C GLY A 111 -6.68 6.81 -3.36
#